data_AF-A0A3M4M5V7-F1
#
_entry.id   AF-A0A3M4M5V7-F1
#
_cell.length_a   1.000
_cell.length_b   1.000
_cell.length_c   1.000
_cell.angle_alpha   90.00
_cell.angle_beta   90.00
_cell.angle_gamma   90.00
#
_symmetry.space_group_name_H-M   'P 1'
#
loop_
_entity.id
_entity.type
_entity.pdbx_description
1 polymer ?
#
loop_
_entity_poly.entity_id
_entity_poly.type
_entity_poly.pdbx_seq_one_letter_code
_entity_poly.pdbx_strand_id
1 'polypeptide(L)'
;MEQPHSKSIATTGKLRQRRKTLSRGIHGLQDRDRKRYAGQPGYYATIIVIRQPPEPAMRLIALTLALGTLAGCTTPLPAVDPAMAWVDMRTMTGRLVMADKLDGKNTEDGRYFQVTPGRHELQIRFDYEYRSGGLGMISDDYTDITCFIDIEYDHFAAGQRYMIEARTLANEITARLYDAERKVLANEGDIHCI
;
A
#
# COMPACT_ATOMS: atom_id res chain seq x y z
N MET A 1 -53.84 -17.39 7.40
CA MET A 1 -54.04 -18.70 8.05
C MET A 1 -52.70 -19.41 7.97
N GLU A 2 -52.18 -19.81 9.14
CA GLU A 2 -50.99 -20.66 9.38
C GLU A 2 -49.57 -20.14 9.10
N GLN A 3 -48.91 -19.74 10.21
CA GLN A 3 -47.54 -20.15 10.56
C GLN A 3 -47.52 -21.66 10.90
N PRO A 4 -46.35 -22.34 10.97
CA PRO A 4 -45.72 -22.47 12.29
C PRO A 4 -44.17 -22.57 12.33
N HIS A 5 -43.62 -21.95 13.39
CA HIS A 5 -42.55 -22.38 14.32
C HIS A 5 -41.25 -23.07 13.85
N SER A 6 -40.11 -22.46 14.24
CA SER A 6 -39.05 -23.16 15.00
C SER A 6 -38.34 -22.21 15.99
N LYS A 7 -37.98 -22.75 17.16
CA LYS A 7 -37.51 -22.05 18.37
C LYS A 7 -36.01 -22.30 18.63
N SER A 8 -35.42 -21.36 19.38
CA SER A 8 -34.31 -21.52 20.35
C SER A 8 -32.89 -21.63 19.72
N ILE A 9 -31.77 -21.17 20.30
CA ILE A 9 -31.31 -21.14 21.70
C ILE A 9 -30.28 -20.01 21.88
N ALA A 10 -30.31 -19.33 23.04
CA ALA A 10 -29.29 -18.41 23.53
C ALA A 10 -28.13 -19.16 24.21
N THR A 11 -26.88 -18.71 24.09
CA THR A 11 -25.80 -19.16 24.99
C THR A 11 -24.83 -18.03 25.35
N THR A 12 -24.69 -17.86 26.66
CA THR A 12 -23.85 -16.93 27.40
C THR A 12 -22.40 -17.42 27.45
N GLY A 13 -21.41 -16.52 27.43
CA GLY A 13 -20.00 -16.89 27.65
C GLY A 13 -19.10 -15.70 27.98
N LYS A 14 -18.93 -15.41 29.27
CA LYS A 14 -18.08 -14.34 29.83
C LYS A 14 -16.88 -14.97 30.55
N LEU A 15 -15.65 -14.74 30.06
CA LEU A 15 -14.38 -15.14 30.69
C LEU A 15 -13.34 -14.04 30.39
N ARG A 16 -13.14 -13.00 31.21
CA ARG A 16 -12.40 -12.91 32.49
C ARG A 16 -10.96 -13.47 32.45
N GLN A 17 -10.06 -12.76 31.78
CA GLN A 17 -8.62 -13.04 31.85
C GLN A 17 -7.98 -12.29 33.03
N ARG A 18 -7.56 -13.06 34.04
CA ARG A 18 -6.84 -12.58 35.23
C ARG A 18 -5.36 -12.35 34.90
N ARG A 19 -4.85 -11.16 35.24
CA ARG A 19 -3.42 -10.90 35.44
C ARG A 19 -2.88 -11.82 36.53
N LYS A 20 -1.78 -12.53 36.25
CA LYS A 20 -0.92 -13.13 37.27
C LYS A 20 0.46 -12.50 37.16
N THR A 21 0.71 -11.53 38.03
CA THR A 21 2.04 -11.07 38.43
C THR A 21 2.51 -12.05 39.50
N LEU A 22 3.67 -12.68 39.34
CA LEU A 22 4.31 -13.42 40.42
C LEU A 22 5.79 -13.03 40.51
N SER A 23 6.07 -12.26 41.56
CA SER A 23 7.39 -11.93 42.08
C SER A 23 7.89 -13.07 42.98
N ARG A 24 9.17 -13.44 42.81
CA ARG A 24 10.05 -14.17 43.75
C ARG A 24 11.46 -13.98 43.17
N GLY A 25 12.45 -13.36 43.81
CA GLY A 25 12.76 -13.26 45.24
C GLY A 25 13.76 -14.34 45.60
N ILE A 26 15.07 -14.07 45.44
CA ILE A 26 16.14 -14.82 46.10
C ILE A 26 17.16 -13.84 46.67
N HIS A 27 17.14 -13.79 48.00
CA HIS A 27 18.11 -13.15 48.87
C HIS A 27 19.41 -13.96 48.89
N GLY A 28 20.54 -13.25 48.86
CA GLY A 28 21.74 -13.49 49.68
C GLY A 28 22.49 -14.82 49.52
N LEU A 29 23.77 -14.75 49.18
CA LEU A 29 24.81 -15.17 50.11
C LEU A 29 26.15 -14.54 49.74
N GLN A 30 26.93 -14.37 50.79
CA GLN A 30 28.02 -13.45 50.95
C GLN A 30 29.33 -14.25 50.99
N ASP A 31 30.37 -13.66 50.40
CA ASP A 31 31.76 -13.71 50.88
C ASP A 31 32.49 -15.07 50.89
N ARG A 32 33.46 -15.19 49.97
CA ARG A 32 34.85 -15.62 50.19
C ARG A 32 35.40 -16.21 48.89
N ASP A 33 36.30 -15.49 48.22
CA ASP A 33 37.67 -15.98 48.20
C ASP A 33 38.65 -14.95 47.64
N ARG A 34 39.45 -14.46 48.57
CA ARG A 34 40.61 -13.61 48.42
C ARG A 34 41.79 -14.55 48.12
N LYS A 35 42.33 -14.56 46.91
CA LYS A 35 43.77 -14.82 46.71
C LYS A 35 44.29 -14.45 45.32
N ARG A 36 45.17 -13.44 45.36
CA ARG A 36 46.46 -13.37 44.67
C ARG A 36 46.48 -13.58 43.15
N TYR A 37 46.54 -12.46 42.43
CA TYR A 37 47.46 -12.33 41.31
C TYR A 37 48.42 -11.17 41.60
N ALA A 38 49.68 -11.53 41.79
CA ALA A 38 50.82 -10.64 41.86
C ALA A 38 51.47 -10.61 40.46
N GLY A 39 51.77 -9.41 39.96
CA GLY A 39 52.46 -9.21 38.68
C GLY A 39 52.42 -7.74 38.26
N GLN A 40 53.54 -7.04 38.48
CA GLN A 40 53.84 -5.64 38.18
C GLN A 40 53.92 -5.36 36.64
N PRO A 41 54.38 -4.17 36.18
CA PRO A 41 53.81 -2.83 36.37
C PRO A 41 53.61 -2.10 35.01
N GLY A 42 52.84 -1.01 35.04
CA GLY A 42 53.11 0.14 34.16
C GLY A 42 52.56 0.08 32.73
N TYR A 43 51.24 0.18 32.58
CA TYR A 43 50.69 0.90 31.43
C TYR A 43 49.98 2.13 31.98
N TYR A 44 50.49 3.31 31.61
CA TYR A 44 49.83 4.58 31.83
C TYR A 44 48.43 4.50 31.23
N ALA A 45 47.44 4.33 32.09
CA ALA A 45 46.05 4.48 31.72
C ALA A 45 45.82 5.96 31.45
N THR A 46 45.96 6.37 30.19
CA THR A 46 45.33 7.60 29.70
C THR A 46 43.84 7.42 29.95
N ILE A 47 43.35 8.02 31.04
CA ILE A 47 41.92 8.23 31.23
C ILE A 47 41.50 9.15 30.10
N ILE A 48 40.93 8.57 29.04
CA ILE A 48 40.12 9.33 28.10
C ILE A 48 38.93 9.80 28.93
N VAL A 49 39.03 11.03 29.44
CA VAL A 49 37.88 11.77 29.95
C VAL A 49 36.93 11.85 28.77
N ILE A 50 35.92 10.98 28.75
CA ILE A 50 34.80 11.10 27.82
C ILE A 50 34.14 12.42 28.23
N ARG A 51 34.52 13.50 27.56
CA ARG A 51 33.96 14.82 27.77
C ARG A 51 32.50 14.70 27.36
N GLN A 52 31.63 14.57 28.36
CA GLN A 52 30.19 14.55 28.17
C GLN A 52 29.80 15.83 27.41
N PRO A 53 29.18 15.74 26.22
CA PRO A 53 28.85 16.92 25.44
C PRO A 53 27.75 17.73 26.17
N PRO A 54 27.80 19.07 26.10
CA PRO A 54 26.87 19.94 26.83
C PRO A 54 25.42 19.72 26.40
N GLU A 55 24.49 19.89 27.34
CA GLU A 55 23.08 19.46 27.29
C GLU A 55 22.20 19.91 26.10
N PRO A 56 22.45 21.01 25.33
CA PRO A 56 21.65 21.24 24.12
C PRO A 56 21.93 20.24 22.99
N ALA A 57 23.06 19.51 23.02
CA ALA A 57 23.47 18.60 21.95
C ALA A 57 22.69 17.28 21.94
N MET A 58 22.24 16.78 23.10
CA MET A 58 21.58 15.48 23.20
C MET A 58 20.16 15.47 22.60
N ARG A 59 19.47 16.62 22.63
CA ARG A 59 18.18 16.80 21.95
C ARG A 59 18.31 16.80 20.43
N LEU A 60 19.37 17.40 19.90
CA LEU A 60 19.62 17.49 18.45
C LEU A 60 20.01 16.12 17.86
N ILE A 61 20.77 15.33 18.61
CA ILE A 61 21.15 13.96 18.24
C ILE A 61 19.94 13.02 18.29
N ALA A 62 19.07 13.14 19.31
CA ALA A 62 17.84 12.35 19.38
C ALA A 62 16.86 12.69 18.24
N LEU A 63 16.76 13.97 17.85
CA LEU A 63 15.91 14.41 16.73
C LEU A 63 16.40 13.90 15.38
N THR A 64 17.71 13.91 15.14
CA THR A 64 18.29 13.41 13.88
C THR A 64 18.18 11.89 13.75
N LEU A 65 18.29 11.14 14.85
CA LEU A 65 18.10 9.69 14.86
C LEU A 65 16.63 9.29 14.61
N ALA A 66 15.66 10.10 15.11
CA ALA A 66 14.24 9.91 14.84
C ALA A 66 13.83 10.23 13.39
N LEU A 67 14.54 11.15 12.72
CA LEU A 67 14.29 11.46 11.31
C LEU A 67 14.83 10.38 10.35
N GLY A 68 15.89 9.66 10.73
CA GLY A 68 16.50 8.63 9.88
C GLY A 68 15.65 7.37 9.71
N THR A 69 14.69 7.10 10.60
CA THR A 69 13.82 5.91 10.51
C THR A 69 12.64 6.09 9.56
N LEU A 70 12.45 7.28 8.97
CA LEU A 70 11.41 7.54 7.97
C LEU A 70 11.88 7.33 6.52
N ALA A 71 13.06 6.73 6.29
CA ALA A 71 13.43 6.23 4.98
C ALA A 71 12.55 5.00 4.63
N GLY A 72 11.28 5.25 4.32
CA GLY A 72 10.40 4.26 3.72
C GLY A 72 10.97 3.81 2.39
N CYS A 73 10.82 2.52 2.08
CA CYS A 73 11.16 1.99 0.75
C CYS A 73 10.21 2.60 -0.29
N THR A 74 10.59 3.74 -0.85
CA THR A 74 10.09 4.15 -2.16
C THR A 74 10.94 3.44 -3.19
N THR A 75 10.42 2.37 -3.80
CA THR A 75 11.00 1.84 -5.03
C THR A 75 10.78 2.90 -6.10
N PRO A 76 11.85 3.52 -6.63
CA PRO A 76 11.71 4.56 -7.64
C PRO A 76 10.93 4.03 -8.84
N LEU A 77 10.08 4.89 -9.42
CA LEU A 77 9.46 4.58 -10.71
C LEU A 77 10.59 4.31 -11.72
N PRO A 78 10.50 3.23 -12.53
CA PRO A 78 11.57 2.96 -13.49
C PRO A 78 11.72 4.11 -14.48
N ALA A 79 12.93 4.26 -15.01
CA ALA A 79 13.21 5.28 -16.01
C ALA A 79 12.31 5.04 -17.24
N VAL A 80 11.74 6.12 -17.75
CA VAL A 80 10.86 6.11 -18.93
C VAL A 80 11.72 5.82 -20.15
N ASP A 81 11.43 4.72 -20.85
CA ASP A 81 12.10 4.40 -22.11
C ASP A 81 11.59 5.35 -23.21
N PRO A 82 12.44 6.20 -23.82
CA PRO A 82 12.02 7.10 -24.89
C PRO A 82 11.61 6.38 -26.18
N ALA A 83 11.92 5.09 -26.33
CA ALA A 83 11.49 4.28 -27.47
C ALA A 83 10.04 3.76 -27.34
N MET A 84 9.43 3.90 -26.16
CA MET A 84 8.08 3.42 -25.87
C MET A 84 7.12 4.58 -25.59
N ALA A 85 5.84 4.32 -25.83
CA ALA A 85 4.74 5.13 -25.34
C ALA A 85 4.49 4.80 -23.86
N TRP A 86 4.19 5.82 -23.07
CA TRP A 86 3.84 5.63 -21.67
C TRP A 86 2.38 6.00 -21.43
N VAL A 87 1.63 5.09 -20.82
CA VAL A 87 0.21 5.30 -20.51
C VAL A 87 0.03 5.28 -19.00
N ASP A 88 -0.26 6.44 -18.45
CA ASP A 88 -0.63 6.59 -17.04
C ASP A 88 -2.13 6.32 -16.87
N MET A 89 -2.56 6.02 -15.65
CA MET A 89 -3.96 5.73 -15.34
C MET A 89 -4.43 6.53 -14.13
N ARG A 90 -5.69 6.96 -14.16
CA ARG A 90 -6.34 7.60 -13.01
C ARG A 90 -7.83 7.28 -12.94
N THR A 91 -8.38 7.44 -11.75
CA THR A 91 -9.83 7.44 -11.52
C THR A 91 -10.22 8.54 -10.55
N MET A 92 -11.43 9.08 -10.74
CA MET A 92 -12.04 10.05 -9.82
C MET A 92 -13.16 9.44 -8.95
N THR A 93 -13.66 8.25 -9.31
CA THR A 93 -14.87 7.65 -8.72
C THR A 93 -14.67 6.21 -8.30
N GLY A 94 -13.60 5.54 -8.76
CA GLY A 94 -13.22 4.23 -8.27
C GLY A 94 -12.20 4.29 -7.14
N ARG A 95 -11.96 3.14 -6.54
CA ARG A 95 -10.95 2.93 -5.49
C ARG A 95 -9.60 2.55 -6.09
N LEU A 96 -9.60 1.88 -7.24
CA LEU A 96 -8.39 1.46 -7.93
C LEU A 96 -8.58 1.53 -9.43
N VAL A 97 -7.54 1.96 -10.14
CA VAL A 97 -7.32 1.65 -11.54
C VAL A 97 -5.90 1.17 -11.70
N MET A 98 -5.71 0.06 -12.43
CA MET A 98 -4.39 -0.51 -12.66
C MET A 98 -4.32 -1.21 -14.01
N ALA A 99 -3.12 -1.32 -14.56
CA ALA A 99 -2.85 -2.12 -15.75
C ALA A 99 -3.02 -3.60 -15.42
N ASP A 100 -3.80 -4.33 -16.23
CA ASP A 100 -3.99 -5.77 -16.11
C ASP A 100 -3.28 -6.50 -17.26
N LYS A 101 -3.62 -6.19 -18.52
CA LYS A 101 -3.00 -6.83 -19.70
C LYS A 101 -2.62 -5.83 -20.79
N LEU A 102 -1.52 -6.14 -21.48
CA LEU A 102 -1.10 -5.53 -22.74
C LEU A 102 -1.12 -6.62 -23.81
N ASP A 103 -1.95 -6.45 -24.84
CA ASP A 103 -2.15 -7.41 -25.93
C ASP A 103 -2.42 -8.84 -25.42
N GLY A 104 -3.32 -8.96 -24.43
CA GLY A 104 -3.69 -10.23 -23.80
C GLY A 104 -2.65 -10.86 -22.88
N LYS A 105 -1.51 -10.20 -22.63
CA LYS A 105 -0.48 -10.65 -21.68
C LYS A 105 -0.51 -9.81 -20.41
N ASN A 106 -0.40 -10.47 -19.25
CA ASN A 106 -0.39 -9.75 -17.97
C ASN A 106 0.78 -8.75 -17.90
N THR A 107 0.51 -7.56 -17.38
CA THR A 107 1.55 -6.56 -17.15
C THR A 107 2.38 -6.90 -15.90
N GLU A 108 3.66 -6.54 -15.91
CA GLU A 108 4.55 -6.74 -14.75
C GLU A 108 4.34 -5.67 -13.68
N ASP A 109 3.97 -4.45 -14.09
CA ASP A 109 3.72 -3.31 -13.21
C ASP A 109 2.32 -2.76 -13.48
N GLY A 110 1.45 -2.79 -12.46
CA GLY A 110 0.08 -2.31 -12.57
C GLY A 110 -0.06 -0.79 -12.59
N ARG A 111 1.02 -0.02 -12.38
CA ARG A 111 0.92 1.44 -12.21
C ARG A 111 0.86 2.23 -13.52
N TYR A 112 1.28 1.63 -14.63
CA TYR A 112 1.36 2.25 -15.96
C TYR A 112 1.41 1.16 -17.04
N PHE A 113 1.26 1.56 -18.31
CA PHE A 113 1.71 0.74 -19.45
C PHE A 113 2.94 1.34 -20.11
N GLN A 114 3.85 0.48 -20.53
CA GLN A 114 4.88 0.78 -21.51
C GLN A 114 4.52 0.03 -22.79
N VAL A 115 4.27 0.78 -23.86
CA VAL A 115 3.66 0.27 -25.08
C VAL A 115 4.58 0.58 -26.25
N THR A 116 4.83 -0.39 -27.12
CA THR A 116 5.59 -0.12 -28.34
C THR A 116 4.81 0.77 -29.30
N PRO A 117 5.47 1.47 -30.24
CA PRO A 117 4.75 2.25 -31.24
C PRO A 117 3.87 1.35 -32.14
N GLY A 118 2.62 1.75 -32.36
CA GLY A 118 1.66 1.03 -33.20
C GLY A 118 0.33 0.75 -32.53
N ARG A 119 -0.34 -0.30 -33.01
CA ARG A 119 -1.65 -0.77 -32.53
C ARG A 119 -1.51 -1.70 -31.36
N HIS A 120 -2.22 -1.39 -30.27
CA HIS A 120 -2.23 -2.19 -29.06
C HIS A 120 -3.61 -2.19 -28.41
N GLU A 121 -3.86 -3.26 -27.67
CA GLU A 121 -5.02 -3.42 -26.79
C GLU A 121 -4.53 -3.37 -25.34
N LEU A 122 -5.11 -2.46 -24.56
CA LEU A 122 -4.81 -2.27 -23.14
C LEU A 122 -6.02 -2.73 -22.32
N GLN A 123 -5.82 -3.62 -21.38
CA GLN A 123 -6.85 -4.00 -20.41
C GLN A 123 -6.50 -3.41 -19.04
N ILE A 124 -7.40 -2.61 -18.48
CA ILE A 124 -7.29 -2.09 -17.12
C ILE A 124 -8.21 -2.85 -16.17
N ARG A 125 -7.77 -3.04 -14.94
CA ARG A 125 -8.62 -3.40 -13.81
C ARG A 125 -9.11 -2.13 -13.12
N PHE A 126 -10.41 -2.05 -12.92
CA PHE A 126 -11.10 -0.93 -12.28
C PHE A 126 -11.96 -1.45 -11.12
N ASP A 127 -11.58 -1.10 -9.88
CA ASP A 127 -12.36 -1.47 -8.69
C ASP A 127 -13.14 -0.24 -8.20
N TYR A 128 -14.46 -0.36 -8.08
CA TYR A 128 -15.31 0.74 -7.60
C TYR A 128 -16.40 0.25 -6.64
N GLU A 129 -16.92 1.16 -5.83
CA GLU A 129 -18.03 0.87 -4.93
C GLU A 129 -19.35 1.04 -5.68
N TYR A 130 -20.09 -0.06 -5.79
CA TYR A 130 -21.43 -0.06 -6.33
C TYR A 130 -22.45 0.16 -5.21
N ARG A 131 -23.24 1.22 -5.34
CA ARG A 131 -24.37 1.47 -4.45
C ARG A 131 -25.63 0.89 -5.05
N SER A 132 -26.09 -0.21 -4.47
CA SER A 132 -27.41 -0.79 -4.76
C SER A 132 -28.49 0.07 -4.09
N GLY A 133 -29.25 0.85 -4.88
CA GLY A 133 -30.34 1.66 -4.35
C GLY A 133 -31.07 2.47 -5.41
N GLY A 134 -32.31 2.07 -5.72
CA GLY A 134 -33.24 2.87 -6.52
C GLY A 134 -33.81 4.05 -5.73
N LEU A 135 -34.44 4.99 -6.44
CA LEU A 135 -35.14 6.16 -5.86
C LEU A 135 -35.99 5.74 -4.64
N GLY A 136 -35.53 6.09 -3.44
CA GLY A 136 -36.28 5.91 -2.19
C GLY A 136 -35.76 4.84 -1.23
N MET A 137 -34.80 4.00 -1.62
CA MET A 137 -34.18 3.01 -0.72
C MET A 137 -32.70 3.33 -0.55
N ILE A 138 -32.36 4.08 0.50
CA ILE A 138 -30.97 4.24 0.95
C ILE A 138 -30.62 2.94 1.67
N SER A 139 -30.01 1.99 0.96
CA SER A 139 -29.28 0.91 1.60
C SER A 139 -27.84 1.37 1.79
N ASP A 140 -27.28 1.15 2.97
CA ASP A 140 -25.86 1.41 3.26
C ASP A 140 -24.97 0.23 2.79
N ASP A 141 -25.53 -0.68 2.00
CA ASP A 141 -24.81 -1.82 1.42
C ASP A 141 -24.05 -1.36 0.17
N TYR A 142 -22.75 -1.16 0.34
CA TYR A 142 -21.80 -0.99 -0.75
C TYR A 142 -21.25 -2.36 -1.11
N THR A 143 -21.32 -2.70 -2.40
CA THR A 143 -20.64 -3.87 -2.94
C THR A 143 -19.48 -3.41 -3.78
N ASP A 144 -18.33 -4.00 -3.53
CA ASP A 144 -17.13 -3.75 -4.32
C ASP A 144 -17.20 -4.55 -5.61
N ILE A 145 -17.21 -3.85 -6.75
CA ILE A 145 -17.21 -4.49 -8.06
C ILE A 145 -15.84 -4.28 -8.71
N THR A 146 -15.28 -5.36 -9.23
CA THR A 146 -14.07 -5.34 -10.05
C THR A 146 -14.46 -5.50 -11.50
N CYS A 147 -14.02 -4.59 -12.36
CA CYS A 147 -14.22 -4.68 -13.80
C CYS A 147 -12.88 -4.69 -14.54
N PHE A 148 -12.84 -5.44 -15.62
CA PHE A 148 -11.77 -5.44 -16.63
C PHE A 148 -12.30 -4.70 -17.85
N ILE A 149 -11.60 -3.65 -18.28
CA ILE A 149 -12.03 -2.76 -19.35
C ILE A 149 -10.95 -2.72 -20.42
N ASP A 150 -11.33 -3.00 -21.66
CA ASP A 150 -10.42 -2.96 -22.80
C ASP A 150 -10.41 -1.58 -23.44
N ILE A 151 -9.24 -1.14 -23.90
CA ILE A 151 -9.02 0.08 -24.68
C ILE A 151 -8.11 -0.26 -25.85
N GLU A 152 -8.62 -0.12 -27.07
CA GLU A 152 -7.84 -0.29 -28.30
C GLU A 152 -7.43 1.07 -28.88
N TYR A 153 -6.17 1.18 -29.30
CA TYR A 153 -5.69 2.35 -30.03
C TYR A 153 -4.55 2.00 -31.00
N ASP A 154 -4.64 2.55 -32.22
CA ASP A 154 -3.80 2.14 -33.36
C ASP A 154 -2.48 2.91 -33.48
N HIS A 155 -2.33 4.01 -32.75
CA HIS A 155 -1.31 5.03 -33.04
C HIS A 155 -0.52 5.45 -31.81
N PHE A 156 -0.16 4.49 -30.96
CA PHE A 156 0.84 4.77 -29.92
C PHE A 156 2.16 5.17 -30.57
N ALA A 157 2.80 6.21 -30.03
CA ALA A 157 4.05 6.75 -30.55
C ALA A 157 5.12 6.81 -29.47
N ALA A 158 6.37 6.52 -29.85
CA ALA A 158 7.53 6.55 -28.96
C ALA A 158 7.69 7.93 -28.29
N GLY A 159 7.99 7.92 -27.00
CA GLY A 159 8.23 9.13 -26.20
C GLY A 159 6.97 9.94 -25.88
N GLN A 160 5.80 9.52 -26.34
CA GLN A 160 4.53 10.18 -26.03
C GLN A 160 3.95 9.72 -24.70
N ARG A 161 3.17 10.62 -24.09
CA ARG A 161 2.43 10.39 -22.86
C ARG A 161 0.94 10.33 -23.14
N TYR A 162 0.30 9.31 -22.61
CA TYR A 162 -1.13 9.12 -22.67
C TYR A 162 -1.69 8.92 -21.26
N MET A 163 -2.98 9.17 -21.11
CA MET A 163 -3.68 8.98 -19.84
C MET A 163 -4.97 8.21 -20.08
N ILE A 164 -5.17 7.12 -19.34
CA ILE A 164 -6.47 6.47 -19.23
C ILE A 164 -7.20 7.03 -18.02
N GLU A 165 -8.42 7.50 -18.20
CA GLU A 165 -9.30 7.89 -17.10
C GLU A 165 -10.51 6.97 -17.06
N ALA A 166 -10.59 6.16 -15.99
CA ALA A 166 -11.74 5.30 -15.71
C ALA A 166 -12.63 5.94 -14.65
N ARG A 167 -13.95 5.91 -14.87
CA ARG A 167 -14.93 6.47 -13.94
C ARG A 167 -16.28 5.79 -14.03
N THR A 168 -17.01 5.86 -12.93
CA THR A 168 -18.43 5.51 -12.84
C THR A 168 -19.27 6.76 -12.70
N LEU A 169 -20.29 6.92 -13.55
CA LEU A 169 -21.27 8.00 -13.45
C LEU A 169 -22.67 7.37 -13.38
N ALA A 170 -23.39 7.56 -12.27
CA ALA A 170 -24.75 7.01 -12.10
C ALA A 170 -24.86 5.49 -12.41
N ASN A 171 -23.86 4.72 -11.97
CA ASN A 171 -23.72 3.26 -12.20
C ASN A 171 -23.31 2.84 -13.62
N GLU A 172 -23.01 3.78 -14.53
CA GLU A 172 -22.41 3.51 -15.83
C GLU A 172 -20.89 3.68 -15.77
N ILE A 173 -20.15 2.67 -16.25
CA ILE A 173 -18.68 2.66 -16.27
C ILE A 173 -18.22 3.20 -17.61
N THR A 174 -17.25 4.12 -17.59
CA THR A 174 -16.61 4.68 -18.80
C THR A 174 -15.09 4.73 -18.61
N ALA A 175 -14.32 4.51 -19.67
CA ALA A 175 -12.88 4.64 -19.67
C ALA A 175 -12.39 5.29 -20.96
N ARG A 176 -11.60 6.36 -20.86
CA ARG A 176 -11.14 7.10 -22.04
C ARG A 176 -9.64 7.23 -22.07
N LEU A 177 -9.06 7.04 -23.25
CA LEU A 177 -7.67 7.33 -23.54
C LEU A 177 -7.52 8.78 -24.02
N TYR A 178 -6.57 9.49 -23.44
CA TYR A 178 -6.24 10.87 -23.76
C TYR A 178 -4.80 11.02 -24.22
N ASP A 179 -4.54 11.96 -25.12
CA ASP A 179 -3.20 12.49 -25.37
C ASP A 179 -2.76 13.51 -24.31
N ALA A 180 -1.56 14.06 -24.48
CA ALA A 180 -0.98 15.09 -23.61
C ALA A 180 -1.80 16.40 -23.59
N GLU A 181 -2.55 16.71 -24.65
CA GLU A 181 -3.44 17.87 -24.74
C GLU A 181 -4.85 17.61 -24.16
N ARG A 182 -5.09 16.41 -23.61
CA ARG A 182 -6.39 15.93 -23.12
C ARG A 182 -7.46 15.82 -24.21
N LYS A 183 -7.07 15.57 -25.45
CA LYS A 183 -7.98 15.13 -26.50
C LYS A 183 -8.25 13.64 -26.33
N VAL A 184 -9.52 13.25 -26.47
CA VAL A 184 -9.92 11.83 -26.45
C VAL A 184 -9.43 11.15 -27.73
N LEU A 185 -8.70 10.05 -27.59
CA LEU A 185 -8.18 9.22 -28.67
C LEU A 185 -9.00 7.93 -28.85
N ALA A 186 -9.45 7.34 -27.76
CA ALA A 186 -10.26 6.12 -27.72
C ALA A 186 -11.21 6.14 -26.50
N ASN A 187 -12.31 5.40 -26.60
CA ASN A 187 -13.21 5.10 -25.49
C ASN A 187 -13.07 3.62 -25.10
N GLU A 188 -13.79 3.22 -24.06
CA GLU A 188 -13.88 1.84 -23.61
C GLU A 188 -14.42 0.90 -24.69
N GLY A 189 -13.84 -0.30 -24.75
CA GLY A 189 -14.29 -1.44 -25.54
C GLY A 189 -15.12 -2.39 -24.68
N ASP A 190 -14.72 -3.66 -24.62
CA ASP A 190 -15.41 -4.64 -23.77
C ASP A 190 -15.24 -4.29 -22.28
N ILE A 191 -16.30 -4.54 -21.51
CA ILE A 191 -16.32 -4.35 -20.06
C ILE A 191 -16.84 -5.63 -19.42
N HIS A 192 -15.98 -6.27 -18.64
CA HIS A 192 -16.32 -7.48 -17.91
C HIS A 192 -16.18 -7.26 -16.41
N CYS A 193 -17.29 -7.36 -15.66
CA CYS A 193 -17.30 -7.20 -14.20
C CYS A 193 -17.60 -8.53 -13.49
N ILE A 194 -16.97 -8.73 -12.32
CA ILE A 194 -17.11 -9.93 -11.47
C ILE A 194 -17.60 -9.61 -10.06
#